data_AF-A0AAX6DS74-F1
#
_entry.id   AF-A0AAX6DS74-F1
#
_cell.length_a   1.000
_cell.length_b   1.000
_cell.length_c   1.000
_cell.angle_alpha   90.00
_cell.angle_beta   90.00
_cell.angle_gamma   90.00
#
_symmetry.space_group_name_H-M   'P 1'
#
loop_
_entity.id
_entity.type
_entity.pdbx_description
1 polymer ?
#
loop_
_entity_poly.entity_id
_entity_poly.type
_entity_poly.pdbx_seq_one_letter_code
_entity_poly.pdbx_strand_id
1 'polypeptide(L)'
;MALNITQIGSAVLGSAAPVADASSGSSAPAAWMPMAPSAGAGLRCRVSGGATDLDHLSQPTSPTLAPKILPDLSAACSALVADAASAATGEEKGAVEHAAVGKEGKGGVPVFVMLPLDTVRSDGKGLNRRKAMGASLQALRSAGVEGVMVDVWWGLVERENPGEYNWSGYAELMEMARKIGLKVQAVMSFHRCGGNVGDSVTIPLPKWALEEMEEDPDLAYTDQWGRRNHEYLSLGCDTLPVLKGRTPVQCYADFMRAFRDRFHSFLGSTIVEIQVGMGPAGELRYPSYPELDGVWKFPGIGAFQCNDKYMISSLRAAAESVGKPEWGHGGPTDAGGYNNWPEDTPFFCRDGGWNSPYGEFFLSWYSEMLIGHGERVLSSASSVFSDTGVKISVKVAGIHWHYGTRSHAPELTAGYYNTRFRDGYLPIARMLARHGAVFNFTCVEMQDGEQPGDAMCRPEGLVRQVAAAAREAGVGLAGENALPRYDETAHDQIVGTALSGEGGGDEMCAFTYLRMCPELFQPDNWRRFVAFVKTMGQGKEERCREQVERETERFVHVTVPLVQEAAVALSV
;
A
#
# COMPACT_ATOMS: atom_id res chain seq x y z
N MET A 1 -7.78 -40.71 22.98
CA MET A 1 -7.27 -41.64 24.02
C MET A 1 -5.75 -41.66 23.92
N ALA A 2 -5.08 -41.52 25.07
CA ALA A 2 -3.63 -41.59 25.35
C ALA A 2 -2.75 -40.51 24.66
N LEU A 3 -2.22 -39.49 25.36
CA LEU A 3 -1.15 -39.49 26.40
C LEU A 3 0.15 -40.10 25.83
N ASN A 4 1.31 -39.46 25.83
CA ASN A 4 2.14 -38.99 26.97
C ASN A 4 3.55 -38.67 26.37
N ILE A 5 4.54 -37.95 26.93
CA ILE A 5 4.75 -37.10 28.12
C ILE A 5 6.20 -36.56 28.01
N THR A 6 6.44 -35.26 28.30
CA THR A 6 7.53 -34.67 29.14
C THR A 6 9.03 -34.85 28.74
N GLN A 7 10.05 -34.06 29.17
CA GLN A 7 10.21 -33.04 30.22
C GLN A 7 11.65 -32.42 30.24
N ILE A 8 11.80 -31.34 31.06
CA ILE A 8 12.97 -30.91 31.88
C ILE A 8 14.05 -30.04 31.18
N GLY A 9 14.49 -28.90 31.73
CA GLY A 9 14.13 -28.26 33.00
C GLY A 9 14.92 -26.99 33.34
N SER A 10 14.37 -26.22 34.28
CA SER A 10 15.01 -25.11 35.00
C SER A 10 15.43 -25.57 36.40
N ALA A 11 16.53 -25.02 36.93
CA ALA A 11 16.96 -25.21 38.31
C ALA A 11 17.02 -23.87 39.04
N VAL A 12 16.30 -23.79 40.18
CA VAL A 12 16.50 -22.84 41.28
C VAL A 12 16.44 -23.64 42.58
N LEU A 13 17.35 -23.33 43.51
CA LEU A 13 17.31 -23.59 44.96
C LEU A 13 17.89 -22.30 45.58
N GLY A 14 17.40 -21.63 46.63
CA GLY A 14 16.29 -21.81 47.55
C GLY A 14 16.66 -21.25 48.94
N SER A 15 15.78 -20.43 49.55
CA SER A 15 15.64 -20.15 51.02
C SER A 15 16.71 -19.25 51.72
N ALA A 16 16.49 -18.34 52.70
CA ALA A 16 15.40 -17.98 53.64
C ALA A 16 15.54 -16.49 54.12
N ALA A 17 14.48 -15.95 54.74
CA ALA A 17 14.29 -14.58 55.29
C ALA A 17 14.75 -14.41 56.78
N PRO A 18 14.32 -13.40 57.58
CA PRO A 18 14.36 -11.91 57.49
C PRO A 18 14.97 -11.22 58.77
N VAL A 19 15.35 -9.93 58.74
CA VAL A 19 15.36 -9.03 59.94
C VAL A 19 15.17 -7.56 59.53
N ALA A 20 14.36 -6.82 60.28
CA ALA A 20 14.07 -5.39 60.16
C ALA A 20 15.16 -4.49 60.78
N ASP A 21 15.36 -3.26 60.29
CA ASP A 21 15.28 -2.06 61.13
C ASP A 21 15.27 -0.74 60.33
N ALA A 22 14.71 0.29 60.96
CA ALA A 22 14.46 1.62 60.43
C ALA A 22 15.70 2.53 60.37
N SER A 23 15.70 3.53 59.46
CA SER A 23 15.84 4.98 59.78
C SER A 23 16.28 5.86 58.60
N SER A 24 15.57 7.00 58.47
CA SER A 24 15.98 8.36 58.07
C SER A 24 16.87 8.64 56.85
N GLY A 25 16.40 9.53 55.97
CA GLY A 25 17.28 10.27 55.04
C GLY A 25 16.55 11.10 53.99
N SER A 26 16.33 12.37 54.28
CA SER A 26 15.77 13.43 53.43
C SER A 26 16.65 13.77 52.20
N SER A 27 16.05 14.06 51.04
CA SER A 27 16.27 15.33 50.30
C SER A 27 15.39 15.43 49.04
N ALA A 28 14.72 16.57 48.92
CA ALA A 28 13.84 16.98 47.82
C ALA A 28 14.62 17.65 46.66
N PRO A 29 14.05 17.76 45.45
CA PRO A 29 14.71 18.34 44.29
C PRO A 29 14.54 19.87 44.23
N ALA A 30 15.57 20.58 43.73
CA ALA A 30 15.59 22.03 43.58
C ALA A 30 14.96 22.47 42.25
N ALA A 31 14.00 23.38 42.34
CA ALA A 31 13.39 24.13 41.25
C ALA A 31 14.01 25.54 41.17
N TRP A 32 14.41 26.00 39.99
CA TRP A 32 14.86 27.39 39.75
C TRP A 32 14.07 28.01 38.59
N MET A 33 13.43 29.14 38.87
CA MET A 33 12.74 30.03 37.91
C MET A 33 13.71 31.03 37.24
N PRO A 34 13.35 31.60 36.08
CA PRO A 34 14.17 32.58 35.37
C PRO A 34 13.83 34.04 35.76
N MET A 35 14.83 34.92 35.70
CA MET A 35 14.64 36.38 35.66
C MET A 35 15.37 36.98 34.45
N ALA A 36 14.73 37.96 33.83
CA ALA A 36 15.23 38.88 32.81
C ALA A 36 15.19 40.32 33.38
N PRO A 37 15.56 41.37 32.62
CA PRO A 37 16.78 41.62 31.85
C PRO A 37 17.44 42.97 32.24
N SER A 38 18.65 43.26 31.75
CA SER A 38 19.19 44.63 31.74
C SER A 38 19.99 44.93 30.46
N ALA A 39 19.89 46.19 30.04
CA ALA A 39 20.29 46.71 28.74
C ALA A 39 21.63 47.46 28.78
N GLY A 40 22.26 47.58 27.60
CA GLY A 40 22.85 48.84 27.14
C GLY A 40 24.38 48.94 27.03
N ALA A 41 24.88 48.93 25.80
CA ALA A 41 25.95 49.77 25.23
C ALA A 41 26.17 49.30 23.77
N GLY A 42 26.17 50.09 22.69
CA GLY A 42 26.37 51.52 22.53
C GLY A 42 27.70 51.78 21.81
N LEU A 43 27.74 51.67 20.47
CA LEU A 43 28.84 52.23 19.65
C LEU A 43 28.30 52.84 18.35
N ARG A 44 28.55 54.15 18.20
CA ARG A 44 28.27 54.99 17.03
C ARG A 44 29.47 54.98 16.08
N CYS A 45 29.23 55.09 14.77
CA CYS A 45 30.18 55.74 13.88
C CYS A 45 29.47 56.58 12.80
N ARG A 46 30.13 57.68 12.43
CA ARG A 46 29.65 58.88 11.74
C ARG A 46 29.37 58.69 10.25
N VAL A 47 28.42 59.50 9.76
CA VAL A 47 28.18 59.82 8.34
C VAL A 47 28.94 61.10 7.98
N SER A 48 29.56 61.13 6.80
CA SER A 48 29.93 62.36 6.08
C SER A 48 29.70 62.14 4.58
N GLY A 49 28.90 63.01 3.97
CA GLY A 49 28.60 63.00 2.53
C GLY A 49 29.49 63.93 1.71
N GLY A 50 29.56 63.65 0.41
CA GLY A 50 30.17 64.47 -0.64
C GLY A 50 30.02 63.76 -1.99
N ALA A 51 29.45 64.46 -2.98
CA ALA A 51 28.92 63.94 -4.24
C ALA A 51 29.91 63.94 -5.42
N THR A 52 29.38 63.52 -6.59
CA THR A 52 29.92 63.46 -7.99
C THR A 52 30.96 62.36 -8.25
N ASP A 53 30.94 61.54 -9.30
CA ASP A 53 30.33 61.63 -10.64
C ASP A 53 30.13 60.21 -11.24
N LEU A 54 29.35 60.13 -12.32
CA LEU A 54 28.88 58.93 -13.05
C LEU A 54 30.01 58.11 -13.71
N ASP A 55 29.93 56.76 -13.67
CA ASP A 55 29.74 55.93 -14.88
C ASP A 55 29.62 54.41 -14.62
N HIS A 56 28.62 53.85 -15.32
CA HIS A 56 28.32 52.46 -15.69
C HIS A 56 29.20 51.30 -15.23
N LEU A 57 28.58 50.30 -14.56
CA LEU A 57 28.73 48.86 -14.86
C LEU A 57 27.60 48.07 -14.16
N SER A 58 26.82 47.33 -14.93
CA SER A 58 25.62 46.59 -14.52
C SER A 58 25.92 45.34 -13.69
N GLN A 59 25.20 45.13 -12.59
CA GLN A 59 25.12 43.86 -11.84
C GLN A 59 23.66 43.37 -11.71
N PRO A 60 23.44 42.04 -11.59
CA PRO A 60 22.14 41.42 -11.78
C PRO A 60 21.23 41.56 -10.55
N THR A 61 19.95 41.79 -10.81
CA THR A 61 18.87 41.91 -9.82
C THR A 61 18.53 40.57 -9.16
N SER A 62 18.76 40.45 -7.86
CA SER A 62 18.10 39.48 -6.98
C SER A 62 16.61 39.83 -6.85
N PRO A 63 15.67 38.87 -6.99
CA PRO A 63 14.28 39.11 -6.63
C PRO A 63 14.06 38.94 -5.12
N THR A 64 13.47 39.97 -4.53
CA THR A 64 12.96 40.04 -3.16
C THR A 64 11.87 39.01 -2.89
N LEU A 65 11.96 38.35 -1.73
CA LEU A 65 10.95 37.47 -1.14
C LEU A 65 9.58 38.16 -1.05
N ALA A 66 8.62 37.69 -1.84
CA ALA A 66 7.20 38.00 -1.65
C ALA A 66 6.62 37.15 -0.49
N PRO A 67 5.66 37.67 0.28
CA PRO A 67 5.00 36.88 1.32
C PRO A 67 4.21 35.72 0.69
N LYS A 68 4.35 34.52 1.28
CA LYS A 68 3.55 33.34 0.93
C LYS A 68 2.07 33.65 1.21
N ILE A 69 1.32 34.01 0.18
CA ILE A 69 -0.15 34.09 0.24
C ILE A 69 -0.64 32.64 0.26
N LEU A 70 -1.22 32.22 1.38
CA LEU A 70 -1.93 30.94 1.46
C LEU A 70 -3.09 30.97 0.44
N PRO A 71 -3.20 29.99 -0.47
CA PRO A 71 -4.34 29.93 -1.37
C PRO A 71 -5.64 29.73 -0.58
N ASP A 72 -6.74 30.30 -1.08
CA ASP A 72 -8.08 30.02 -0.57
C ASP A 72 -8.41 28.54 -0.78
N LEU A 73 -8.37 27.77 0.31
CA LEU A 73 -8.66 26.33 0.31
C LEU A 73 -10.09 26.04 -0.14
N SER A 74 -11.04 26.98 -0.01
CA SER A 74 -12.44 26.77 -0.37
C SER A 74 -12.62 26.47 -1.86
N ALA A 75 -11.93 27.21 -2.72
CA ALA A 75 -12.01 27.02 -4.18
C ALA A 75 -11.39 25.70 -4.62
N ALA A 76 -10.22 25.34 -4.06
CA ALA A 76 -9.56 24.07 -4.37
C ALA A 76 -10.34 22.85 -3.83
N CYS A 77 -10.94 22.97 -2.64
CA CYS A 77 -11.80 21.93 -2.06
C CYS A 77 -13.09 21.77 -2.85
N SER A 78 -13.69 22.86 -3.33
CA SER A 78 -14.88 22.81 -4.19
C SER A 78 -14.58 22.08 -5.51
N ALA A 79 -13.37 22.23 -6.07
CA ALA A 79 -12.93 21.48 -7.23
C ALA A 79 -12.76 19.98 -6.93
N LEU A 80 -12.18 19.62 -5.77
CA LEU A 80 -12.08 18.21 -5.34
C LEU A 80 -13.47 17.55 -5.18
N VAL A 81 -14.44 18.28 -4.62
CA VAL A 81 -15.83 17.79 -4.47
C VAL A 81 -16.53 17.69 -5.83
N ALA A 82 -16.33 18.66 -6.72
CA ALA A 82 -16.91 18.63 -8.07
C ALA A 82 -16.34 17.48 -8.92
N ASP A 83 -15.04 17.22 -8.84
CA ASP A 83 -14.38 16.09 -9.51
C ASP A 83 -14.93 14.76 -8.96
N ALA A 84 -15.07 14.62 -7.64
CA ALA A 84 -15.65 13.44 -7.00
C ALA A 84 -17.11 13.19 -7.43
N ALA A 85 -17.94 14.24 -7.49
CA ALA A 85 -19.33 14.17 -7.94
C ALA A 85 -19.46 13.85 -9.44
N SER A 86 -18.54 14.34 -10.27
CA SER A 86 -18.51 14.04 -11.71
C SER A 86 -18.14 12.59 -12.01
N ALA A 87 -17.24 11.99 -11.20
CA ALA A 87 -16.89 10.57 -11.30
C ALA A 87 -18.07 9.63 -10.94
N ALA A 88 -19.05 10.13 -10.17
CA ALA A 88 -20.23 9.37 -9.73
C ALA A 88 -21.45 9.47 -10.67
N THR A 89 -21.48 10.44 -11.59
CA THR A 89 -22.69 10.76 -12.40
C THR A 89 -22.57 10.52 -13.90
N GLY A 90 -21.44 9.99 -14.37
CA GLY A 90 -21.21 9.69 -15.79
C GLY A 90 -21.93 8.43 -16.30
N GLU A 91 -23.23 8.53 -16.63
CA GLU A 91 -23.83 7.68 -17.67
C GLU A 91 -23.67 8.40 -19.01
N GLU A 92 -22.67 8.04 -19.82
CA GLU A 92 -22.65 8.38 -21.24
C GLU A 92 -22.29 7.18 -22.12
N LYS A 93 -23.17 6.97 -23.11
CA LYS A 93 -23.09 5.93 -24.13
C LYS A 93 -22.00 6.29 -25.15
N GLY A 94 -20.78 5.83 -24.89
CA GLY A 94 -19.74 5.68 -25.90
C GLY A 94 -19.41 4.21 -26.05
N ALA A 95 -19.92 3.56 -27.10
CA ALA A 95 -19.50 2.20 -27.44
C ALA A 95 -18.05 2.27 -27.95
N VAL A 96 -17.09 2.13 -27.03
CA VAL A 96 -15.73 1.77 -27.38
C VAL A 96 -15.76 0.27 -27.68
N GLU A 97 -15.39 -0.12 -28.90
CA GLU A 97 -15.20 -1.53 -29.22
C GLU A 97 -14.13 -2.09 -28.26
N HIS A 98 -14.58 -2.87 -27.29
CA HIS A 98 -13.72 -3.61 -26.39
C HIS A 98 -12.93 -4.61 -27.25
N ALA A 99 -11.66 -4.31 -27.47
CA ALA A 99 -10.72 -5.30 -27.95
C ALA A 99 -10.71 -6.45 -26.93
N ALA A 100 -11.32 -7.57 -27.32
CA ALA A 100 -11.27 -8.80 -26.57
C ALA A 100 -9.82 -9.07 -26.17
N VAL A 101 -9.60 -9.23 -24.87
CA VAL A 101 -8.30 -9.53 -24.27
C VAL A 101 -7.75 -10.78 -24.97
N GLY A 102 -6.78 -10.57 -25.85
CA GLY A 102 -6.09 -11.64 -26.56
C GLY A 102 -5.38 -12.53 -25.54
N LYS A 103 -5.96 -13.70 -25.25
CA LYS A 103 -5.33 -14.79 -24.51
C LYS A 103 -4.27 -15.44 -25.41
N GLU A 104 -3.19 -14.73 -25.72
CA GLU A 104 -2.05 -15.30 -26.41
C GLU A 104 -1.15 -16.05 -25.42
N GLY A 105 -1.43 -17.35 -25.26
CA GLY A 105 -0.49 -18.33 -24.69
C GLY A 105 -1.08 -19.19 -23.57
N LYS A 106 -1.09 -20.52 -23.80
CA LYS A 106 -1.27 -21.69 -22.90
C LYS A 106 -2.29 -21.57 -21.76
N GLY A 107 -3.21 -22.54 -21.65
CA GLY A 107 -4.21 -22.57 -20.58
C GLY A 107 -3.60 -22.44 -19.17
N GLY A 108 -4.32 -21.80 -18.24
CA GLY A 108 -3.88 -21.58 -16.85
C GLY A 108 -3.72 -20.11 -16.45
N VAL A 109 -3.36 -19.90 -15.18
CA VAL A 109 -3.14 -18.58 -14.56
C VAL A 109 -1.64 -18.41 -14.30
N PRO A 110 -0.99 -17.35 -14.84
CA PRO A 110 0.45 -17.14 -14.65
C PRO A 110 0.77 -16.80 -13.19
N VAL A 111 1.83 -17.43 -12.67
CA VAL A 111 2.34 -17.17 -11.31
C VAL A 111 3.53 -16.23 -11.38
N PHE A 112 3.46 -15.15 -10.62
CA PHE A 112 4.57 -14.25 -10.30
C PHE A 112 5.01 -14.47 -8.85
N VAL A 113 6.23 -14.08 -8.51
CA VAL A 113 6.72 -14.11 -7.12
C VAL A 113 7.24 -12.74 -6.73
N MET A 114 6.77 -12.22 -5.60
CA MET A 114 7.24 -10.95 -5.06
C MET A 114 8.68 -11.11 -4.53
N LEU A 115 9.60 -10.23 -4.95
CA LEU A 115 10.99 -10.24 -4.49
C LEU A 115 11.12 -9.71 -3.05
N PRO A 116 12.23 -9.94 -2.32
CA PRO A 116 12.48 -9.32 -1.02
C PRO A 116 12.29 -7.79 -1.03
N LEU A 117 11.76 -7.23 0.06
CA LEU A 117 11.51 -5.78 0.19
C LEU A 117 12.78 -4.94 -0.01
N ASP A 118 13.93 -5.50 0.38
CA ASP A 118 15.25 -4.89 0.29
C ASP A 118 16.02 -5.27 -0.97
N THR A 119 15.34 -5.64 -2.06
CA THR A 119 15.98 -6.08 -3.32
C THR A 119 17.08 -5.11 -3.81
N VAL A 120 16.83 -3.80 -3.72
CA VAL A 120 17.79 -2.74 -4.02
C VAL A 120 18.42 -2.24 -2.73
N ARG A 121 19.74 -2.04 -2.75
CA ARG A 121 20.50 -1.47 -1.63
C ARG A 121 19.95 -0.11 -1.23
N SER A 122 20.10 0.25 0.04
CA SER A 122 19.64 1.53 0.58
C SER A 122 20.27 2.77 -0.10
N ASP A 123 21.44 2.64 -0.73
CA ASP A 123 22.07 3.70 -1.53
C ASP A 123 21.53 3.80 -2.97
N GLY A 124 20.63 2.88 -3.39
CA GLY A 124 20.06 2.81 -4.73
C GLY A 124 21.04 2.36 -5.83
N LYS A 125 22.30 2.07 -5.50
CA LYS A 125 23.39 1.90 -6.49
C LYS A 125 23.52 0.48 -7.05
N GLY A 126 22.82 -0.49 -6.49
CA GLY A 126 22.90 -1.88 -6.92
C GLY A 126 21.97 -2.81 -6.13
N LEU A 127 22.01 -4.09 -6.45
CA LEU A 127 21.21 -5.11 -5.76
C LEU A 127 21.82 -5.55 -4.43
N ASN A 128 20.95 -5.81 -3.46
CA ASN A 128 21.34 -6.60 -2.28
C ASN A 128 21.55 -8.05 -2.68
N ARG A 129 22.58 -8.69 -2.11
CA ARG A 129 22.90 -10.12 -2.31
C ARG A 129 22.84 -10.55 -3.79
N ARG A 130 23.41 -9.74 -4.70
CA ARG A 130 23.31 -9.90 -6.16
C ARG A 130 23.45 -11.34 -6.68
N LYS A 131 24.44 -12.10 -6.19
CA LYS A 131 24.64 -13.50 -6.60
C LYS A 131 23.47 -14.40 -6.19
N ALA A 132 23.03 -14.26 -4.94
CA ALA A 132 21.86 -14.96 -4.41
C ALA A 132 20.62 -14.66 -5.24
N MET A 133 20.38 -13.37 -5.52
CA MET A 133 19.27 -12.93 -6.37
C MET A 133 19.31 -13.65 -7.73
N GLY A 134 20.48 -13.71 -8.38
CA GLY A 134 20.64 -14.43 -9.64
C GLY A 134 20.28 -15.91 -9.55
N ALA A 135 20.75 -16.61 -8.51
CA ALA A 135 20.43 -18.03 -8.28
C ALA A 135 18.94 -18.25 -7.99
N SER A 136 18.34 -17.41 -7.14
CA SER A 136 16.92 -17.45 -6.80
C SER A 136 16.04 -17.23 -8.04
N LEU A 137 16.34 -16.22 -8.87
CA LEU A 137 15.61 -15.97 -10.11
C LEU A 137 15.73 -17.13 -11.10
N GLN A 138 16.89 -17.77 -11.21
CA GLN A 138 17.05 -18.97 -12.03
C GLN A 138 16.24 -20.15 -11.50
N ALA A 139 16.19 -20.36 -10.19
CA ALA A 139 15.38 -21.39 -9.56
C ALA A 139 13.87 -21.16 -9.83
N LEU A 140 13.39 -19.93 -9.64
CA LEU A 140 12.01 -19.54 -9.96
C LEU A 140 11.67 -19.79 -11.42
N ARG A 141 12.52 -19.32 -12.34
CA ARG A 141 12.31 -19.54 -13.78
C ARG A 141 12.21 -21.02 -14.11
N SER A 142 13.10 -21.82 -13.52
CA SER A 142 13.12 -23.26 -13.75
C SER A 142 11.83 -23.91 -13.23
N ALA A 143 11.28 -23.46 -12.10
CA ALA A 143 10.03 -23.97 -11.52
C ALA A 143 8.77 -23.69 -12.36
N GLY A 144 8.89 -22.89 -13.43
CA GLY A 144 7.77 -22.51 -14.30
C GLY A 144 7.12 -21.19 -13.92
N VAL A 145 7.73 -20.41 -13.02
CA VAL A 145 7.28 -19.06 -12.68
C VAL A 145 7.37 -18.17 -13.92
N GLU A 146 6.32 -17.37 -14.15
CA GLU A 146 6.20 -16.49 -15.31
C GLU A 146 7.08 -15.24 -15.16
N GLY A 147 7.13 -14.70 -13.95
CA GLY A 147 7.89 -13.50 -13.65
C GLY A 147 8.00 -13.20 -12.17
N VAL A 148 8.50 -12.01 -11.86
CA VAL A 148 8.64 -11.51 -10.49
C VAL A 148 7.97 -10.16 -10.33
N MET A 149 7.54 -9.85 -9.11
CA MET A 149 7.04 -8.53 -8.74
C MET A 149 8.06 -7.81 -7.86
N VAL A 150 8.30 -6.52 -8.10
CA VAL A 150 9.26 -5.73 -7.32
C VAL A 150 8.72 -4.34 -6.99
N ASP A 151 8.91 -3.93 -5.73
CA ASP A 151 8.70 -2.57 -5.28
C ASP A 151 9.76 -1.62 -5.85
N VAL A 152 9.32 -0.60 -6.59
CA VAL A 152 10.13 0.51 -7.07
C VAL A 152 9.95 1.69 -6.12
N TRP A 153 10.74 1.69 -5.04
CA TRP A 153 10.59 2.59 -3.91
C TRP A 153 10.88 4.04 -4.27
N TRP A 154 9.88 4.91 -4.12
CA TRP A 154 10.03 6.35 -4.36
C TRP A 154 11.18 6.96 -3.54
N GLY A 155 11.25 6.62 -2.25
CA GLY A 155 12.28 7.12 -1.34
C GLY A 155 13.69 6.59 -1.58
N LEU A 156 13.89 5.56 -2.41
CA LEU A 156 15.22 5.15 -2.87
C LEU A 156 15.61 5.84 -4.17
N VAL A 157 14.66 6.00 -5.08
CA VAL A 157 14.92 6.48 -6.44
C VAL A 157 15.04 8.01 -6.47
N GLU A 158 14.10 8.74 -5.88
CA GLU A 158 14.09 10.22 -5.86
C GLU A 158 14.51 10.74 -4.47
N ARG A 159 15.51 10.08 -3.86
CA ARG A 159 15.81 10.13 -2.43
C ARG A 159 16.13 11.53 -1.88
N GLU A 160 17.11 12.20 -2.49
CA GLU A 160 17.73 13.41 -1.91
C GLU A 160 17.06 14.70 -2.42
N ASN A 161 16.83 14.81 -3.73
CA ASN A 161 16.30 16.03 -4.34
C ASN A 161 15.12 15.74 -5.29
N PRO A 162 14.13 16.66 -5.36
CA PRO A 162 13.07 16.63 -6.37
C PRO A 162 13.63 16.52 -7.80
N GLY A 163 13.14 15.56 -8.59
CA GLY A 163 13.50 15.36 -9.99
C GLY A 163 14.85 14.64 -10.23
N GLU A 164 15.58 14.25 -9.18
CA GLU A 164 16.84 13.52 -9.29
C GLU A 164 16.65 12.03 -9.06
N TYR A 165 16.48 11.27 -10.16
CA TYR A 165 16.16 9.84 -10.12
C TYR A 165 17.39 8.94 -10.26
N ASN A 166 17.64 8.06 -9.27
CA ASN A 166 18.65 7.00 -9.34
C ASN A 166 18.02 5.63 -9.62
N TRP A 167 18.14 5.18 -10.87
CA TRP A 167 17.60 3.90 -11.34
C TRP A 167 18.62 2.75 -11.32
N SER A 168 19.81 2.93 -10.76
CA SER A 168 20.94 2.01 -10.99
C SER A 168 20.67 0.59 -10.53
N GLY A 169 20.21 0.40 -9.29
CA GLY A 169 19.86 -0.92 -8.77
C GLY A 169 18.71 -1.57 -9.52
N TYR A 170 17.66 -0.82 -9.85
CA TYR A 170 16.55 -1.34 -10.64
C TYR A 170 16.95 -1.72 -12.06
N ALA A 171 17.83 -0.95 -12.71
CA ALA A 171 18.35 -1.28 -14.03
C ALA A 171 19.16 -2.58 -14.04
N GLU A 172 19.94 -2.80 -12.99
CA GLU A 172 20.62 -4.08 -12.80
C GLU A 172 19.64 -5.25 -12.66
N LEU A 173 18.54 -5.07 -11.91
CA LEU A 173 17.49 -6.08 -11.76
C LEU A 173 16.78 -6.38 -13.09
N MET A 174 16.33 -5.36 -13.81
CA MET A 174 15.61 -5.53 -15.09
C MET A 174 16.48 -6.26 -16.11
N GLU A 175 17.78 -5.96 -16.15
CA GLU A 175 18.73 -6.66 -17.01
C GLU A 175 18.90 -8.13 -16.61
N MET A 176 18.93 -8.41 -15.30
CA MET A 176 19.02 -9.77 -14.78
C MET A 176 17.77 -10.59 -15.13
N ALA A 177 16.58 -10.03 -14.91
CA ALA A 177 15.31 -10.66 -15.26
C ALA A 177 15.22 -10.96 -16.78
N ARG A 178 15.57 -9.98 -17.63
CA ARG A 178 15.61 -10.13 -19.08
C ARG A 178 16.52 -11.29 -19.53
N LYS A 179 17.73 -11.38 -18.97
CA LYS A 179 18.70 -12.44 -19.30
C LYS A 179 18.23 -13.83 -18.89
N ILE A 180 17.52 -13.94 -17.77
CA ILE A 180 16.97 -15.20 -17.26
C ILE A 180 15.68 -15.56 -18.01
N GLY A 181 15.01 -14.59 -18.63
CA GLY A 181 13.75 -14.77 -19.33
C GLY A 181 12.55 -14.79 -18.38
N LEU A 182 12.61 -14.01 -17.31
CA LEU A 182 11.47 -13.73 -16.42
C LEU A 182 10.85 -12.38 -16.78
N LYS A 183 9.52 -12.32 -16.70
CA LYS A 183 8.78 -11.05 -16.73
C LYS A 183 8.89 -10.31 -15.40
N VAL A 184 8.56 -9.02 -15.42
CA VAL A 184 8.58 -8.14 -14.26
C VAL A 184 7.26 -7.37 -14.16
N GLN A 185 6.65 -7.42 -12.99
CA GLN A 185 5.61 -6.49 -12.54
C GLN A 185 6.29 -5.45 -11.64
N ALA A 186 6.30 -4.19 -12.05
CA ALA A 186 6.94 -3.12 -11.28
C ALA A 186 5.90 -2.35 -10.50
N VAL A 187 6.05 -2.28 -9.17
CA VAL A 187 5.16 -1.49 -8.31
C VAL A 187 5.72 -0.08 -8.18
N MET A 188 4.95 0.95 -8.53
CA MET A 188 5.30 2.35 -8.27
C MET A 188 5.01 2.64 -6.80
N SER A 189 5.98 2.32 -5.94
CA SER A 189 5.81 2.31 -4.50
C SER A 189 5.99 3.71 -3.92
N PHE A 190 4.94 4.53 -4.03
CA PHE A 190 4.85 5.90 -3.47
C PHE A 190 4.57 5.95 -1.97
N HIS A 191 4.88 4.86 -1.26
CA HIS A 191 4.64 4.69 0.17
C HIS A 191 5.93 4.26 0.88
N ARG A 192 5.96 4.40 2.19
CA ARG A 192 7.03 3.88 3.05
C ARG A 192 6.93 2.35 3.17
N CYS A 193 8.06 1.66 3.10
CA CYS A 193 8.21 0.30 3.62
C CYS A 193 8.52 0.36 5.12
N GLY A 194 7.88 -0.48 5.93
CA GLY A 194 8.11 -0.56 7.36
C GLY A 194 6.95 -0.03 8.18
N GLY A 195 6.41 -0.88 9.06
CA GLY A 195 5.30 -0.55 9.97
C GLY A 195 4.06 -1.43 9.78
N ASN A 196 4.02 -2.25 8.73
CA ASN A 196 2.98 -3.23 8.47
C ASN A 196 3.47 -4.67 8.74
N VAL A 197 2.53 -5.64 8.82
CA VAL A 197 2.86 -7.07 8.93
C VAL A 197 3.77 -7.49 7.78
N GLY A 198 4.88 -8.16 8.12
CA GLY A 198 5.80 -8.72 7.14
C GLY A 198 6.87 -7.75 6.63
N ASP A 199 6.83 -6.48 7.04
CA ASP A 199 7.89 -5.53 6.69
C ASP A 199 9.17 -5.82 7.49
N SER A 200 10.20 -6.32 6.80
CA SER A 200 11.52 -6.62 7.39
C SER A 200 12.52 -5.46 7.31
N VAL A 201 12.19 -4.40 6.56
CA VAL A 201 13.05 -3.23 6.36
C VAL A 201 12.26 -1.93 6.44
N THR A 202 12.96 -0.84 6.72
CA THR A 202 12.39 0.51 6.70
C THR A 202 12.96 1.31 5.54
N ILE A 203 12.09 1.70 4.61
CA ILE A 203 12.40 2.57 3.47
C ILE A 203 11.39 3.71 3.51
N PRO A 204 11.78 4.91 3.96
CA PRO A 204 10.85 6.04 4.07
C PRO A 204 10.45 6.60 2.70
N LEU A 205 9.51 7.54 2.69
CA LEU A 205 9.30 8.47 1.57
C LEU A 205 10.59 9.29 1.28
N PRO A 206 10.70 9.95 0.12
CA PRO A 206 11.85 10.82 -0.16
C PRO A 206 12.11 11.83 0.96
N LYS A 207 13.38 12.09 1.23
CA LYS A 207 13.79 12.96 2.33
C LYS A 207 13.18 14.37 2.18
N TRP A 208 13.25 14.94 0.99
CA TRP A 208 12.71 16.26 0.69
C TRP A 208 11.19 16.35 0.83
N ALA A 209 10.46 15.23 0.66
CA ALA A 209 9.01 15.17 0.86
C ALA A 209 8.68 15.09 2.36
N LEU A 210 9.45 14.32 3.13
CA LEU A 210 9.35 14.30 4.59
C LEU A 210 9.64 15.67 5.21
N GLU A 211 10.63 16.41 4.69
CA GLU A 211 10.90 17.79 5.12
C GLU A 211 9.68 18.71 4.89
N GLU A 212 8.92 18.55 3.79
CA GLU A 212 7.67 19.30 3.59
C GLU A 212 6.56 18.84 4.56
N MET A 213 6.50 17.55 4.91
CA MET A 213 5.56 17.04 5.92
C MET A 213 5.91 17.50 7.33
N GLU A 214 7.18 17.75 7.63
CA GLU A 214 7.62 18.34 8.91
C GLU A 214 7.19 19.82 9.00
N GLU A 215 7.30 20.58 7.91
CA GLU A 215 6.85 21.97 7.83
C GLU A 215 5.32 22.09 7.80
N ASP A 216 4.62 21.17 7.14
CA ASP A 216 3.17 21.06 7.11
C ASP A 216 2.68 19.64 7.49
N PRO A 217 2.44 19.37 8.79
CA PRO A 217 2.02 18.06 9.27
C PRO A 217 0.65 17.59 8.74
N ASP A 218 -0.16 18.48 8.16
CA ASP A 218 -1.44 18.11 7.53
C ASP A 218 -1.26 17.47 6.14
N LEU A 219 -0.03 17.34 5.64
CA LEU A 219 0.28 16.49 4.49
C LEU A 219 0.23 14.99 4.84
N ALA A 220 0.21 14.63 6.12
CA ALA A 220 0.02 13.26 6.60
C ALA A 220 -1.46 12.95 6.84
N TYR A 221 -1.88 11.71 6.55
CA TYR A 221 -3.17 11.22 7.02
C TYR A 221 -3.27 11.32 8.54
N THR A 222 -4.46 11.67 9.02
CA THR A 222 -4.64 12.05 10.42
C THR A 222 -5.92 11.50 10.99
N ASP A 223 -5.83 10.88 12.17
CA ASP A 223 -7.00 10.36 12.87
C ASP A 223 -7.66 11.41 13.79
N GLN A 224 -8.81 11.06 14.36
CA GLN A 224 -9.57 11.95 15.25
C GLN A 224 -8.83 12.37 16.54
N TRP A 225 -7.75 11.67 16.92
CA TRP A 225 -6.92 12.01 18.08
C TRP A 225 -5.68 12.82 17.69
N GLY A 226 -5.56 13.21 16.42
CA GLY A 226 -4.44 14.00 15.90
C GLY A 226 -3.17 13.19 15.63
N ARG A 227 -3.23 11.85 15.64
CA ARG A 227 -2.06 11.03 15.27
C ARG A 227 -1.86 11.11 13.76
N ARG A 228 -0.61 11.28 13.35
CA ARG A 228 -0.19 11.49 11.95
C ARG A 228 0.47 10.24 11.40
N ASN A 229 0.01 9.74 10.26
CA ASN A 229 0.62 8.63 9.56
C ASN A 229 1.49 9.14 8.40
N HIS A 230 2.80 8.86 8.46
CA HIS A 230 3.81 9.32 7.49
C HIS A 230 4.15 8.26 6.43
N GLU A 231 3.32 7.24 6.27
CA GLU A 231 3.52 6.19 5.28
C GLU A 231 3.22 6.64 3.85
N TYR A 232 2.28 7.58 3.71
CA TYR A 232 1.78 8.11 2.44
C TYR A 232 1.28 9.55 2.61
N LEU A 233 1.23 10.33 1.53
CA LEU A 233 0.70 11.70 1.54
C LEU A 233 -0.84 11.68 1.55
N SER A 234 -1.48 12.52 2.37
CA SER A 234 -2.95 12.58 2.42
C SER A 234 -3.52 12.97 1.05
N LEU A 235 -4.51 12.20 0.57
CA LEU A 235 -5.20 12.50 -0.68
C LEU A 235 -5.93 13.86 -0.67
N GLY A 236 -6.11 14.46 0.51
CA GLY A 236 -6.69 15.80 0.64
C GLY A 236 -5.85 16.88 -0.06
N CYS A 237 -4.56 16.63 -0.28
CA CYS A 237 -3.64 17.58 -0.91
C CYS A 237 -3.22 17.19 -2.35
N ASP A 238 -3.84 16.17 -2.96
CA ASP A 238 -3.49 15.63 -4.28
C ASP A 238 -3.26 16.69 -5.37
N THR A 239 -4.04 17.77 -5.36
CA THR A 239 -4.09 18.82 -6.38
C THR A 239 -3.45 20.13 -5.94
N LEU A 240 -2.86 20.17 -4.74
CA LEU A 240 -2.24 21.38 -4.17
C LEU A 240 -0.73 21.35 -4.32
N PRO A 241 -0.06 22.46 -4.72
CA PRO A 241 1.38 22.48 -5.02
C PRO A 241 2.26 22.53 -3.75
N VAL A 242 2.06 21.56 -2.85
CA VAL A 242 2.64 21.50 -1.50
C VAL A 242 4.00 20.80 -1.43
N LEU A 243 4.51 20.29 -2.54
CA LEU A 243 5.76 19.55 -2.62
C LEU A 243 6.79 20.32 -3.45
N LYS A 244 7.47 21.29 -2.82
CA LYS A 244 8.45 22.18 -3.48
C LYS A 244 7.89 22.84 -4.76
N GLY A 245 6.60 23.20 -4.73
CA GLY A 245 5.88 23.82 -5.86
C GLY A 245 5.21 22.85 -6.84
N ARG A 246 5.29 21.53 -6.60
CA ARG A 246 4.53 20.50 -7.34
C ARG A 246 3.41 19.93 -6.47
N THR A 247 2.40 19.37 -7.11
CA THR A 247 1.35 18.59 -6.44
C THR A 247 1.81 17.14 -6.21
N PRO A 248 1.27 16.41 -5.21
CA PRO A 248 1.52 14.98 -5.05
C PRO A 248 1.30 14.17 -6.34
N VAL A 249 0.16 14.38 -7.02
CA VAL A 249 -0.16 13.68 -8.28
C VAL A 249 0.85 14.02 -9.39
N GLN A 250 1.32 15.26 -9.47
CA GLN A 250 2.40 15.63 -10.41
C GLN A 250 3.72 14.91 -10.08
N CYS A 251 4.09 14.79 -8.81
CA CYS A 251 5.28 14.03 -8.39
C CYS A 251 5.18 12.55 -8.81
N TYR A 252 4.01 11.93 -8.60
CA TYR A 252 3.77 10.55 -9.04
C TYR A 252 3.87 10.42 -10.56
N ALA A 253 3.27 11.35 -11.31
CA ALA A 253 3.32 11.36 -12.76
C ALA A 253 4.75 11.55 -13.29
N ASP A 254 5.52 12.48 -12.72
CA ASP A 254 6.93 12.72 -13.10
C ASP A 254 7.79 11.49 -12.84
N PHE A 255 7.60 10.83 -11.69
CA PHE A 255 8.29 9.58 -11.36
C PHE A 255 7.98 8.48 -12.38
N MET A 256 6.70 8.27 -12.71
CA MET A 256 6.29 7.30 -13.72
C MET A 256 6.85 7.62 -15.10
N ARG A 257 6.89 8.89 -15.51
CA ARG A 257 7.52 9.31 -16.78
C ARG A 257 9.01 9.00 -16.79
N ALA A 258 9.71 9.35 -15.72
CA ALA A 258 11.13 9.05 -15.58
C ALA A 258 11.41 7.53 -15.61
N PHE A 259 10.56 6.73 -14.98
CA PHE A 259 10.62 5.26 -15.05
C PHE A 259 10.43 4.78 -16.49
N ARG A 260 9.36 5.22 -17.16
CA ARG A 260 9.06 4.86 -18.54
C ARG A 260 10.23 5.18 -19.47
N ASP A 261 10.75 6.40 -19.40
CA ASP A 261 11.83 6.86 -20.27
C ASP A 261 13.11 6.06 -20.03
N ARG A 262 13.42 5.77 -18.76
CA ARG A 262 14.57 4.94 -18.38
C ARG A 262 14.45 3.51 -18.89
N PHE A 263 13.25 2.92 -18.81
CA PHE A 263 13.02 1.51 -19.06
C PHE A 263 12.29 1.22 -20.37
N HIS A 264 12.21 2.18 -21.30
CA HIS A 264 11.39 2.06 -22.51
C HIS A 264 11.62 0.74 -23.28
N SER A 265 12.88 0.30 -23.38
CA SER A 265 13.26 -0.92 -24.11
C SER A 265 12.87 -2.23 -23.41
N PHE A 266 12.39 -2.15 -22.16
CA PHE A 266 11.92 -3.27 -21.36
C PHE A 266 10.40 -3.34 -21.30
N LEU A 267 9.70 -2.22 -21.52
CA LEU A 267 8.23 -2.13 -21.47
C LEU A 267 7.59 -3.00 -22.56
N GLY A 268 6.49 -3.67 -22.20
CA GLY A 268 5.76 -4.59 -23.09
C GLY A 268 6.49 -5.91 -23.38
N SER A 269 7.70 -6.10 -22.84
CA SER A 269 8.51 -7.31 -23.06
C SER A 269 8.96 -7.93 -21.73
N THR A 270 9.98 -7.35 -21.10
CA THR A 270 10.44 -7.78 -19.77
C THR A 270 9.53 -7.22 -18.69
N ILE A 271 9.25 -5.92 -18.72
CA ILE A 271 8.28 -5.28 -17.82
C ILE A 271 6.92 -5.38 -18.51
N VAL A 272 5.99 -6.11 -17.88
CA VAL A 272 4.67 -6.41 -18.46
C VAL A 272 3.54 -5.74 -17.71
N GLU A 273 3.80 -5.25 -16.50
CA GLU A 273 2.81 -4.62 -15.66
C GLU A 273 3.43 -3.52 -14.80
N ILE A 274 2.67 -2.44 -14.64
CA ILE A 274 2.91 -1.37 -13.70
C ILE A 274 1.76 -1.38 -12.67
N GLN A 275 2.06 -1.80 -11.45
CA GLN A 275 1.13 -1.65 -10.34
C GLN A 275 1.31 -0.27 -9.73
N VAL A 276 0.27 0.55 -9.67
CA VAL A 276 0.38 1.94 -9.22
C VAL A 276 -0.03 2.05 -7.76
N GLY A 277 0.90 2.40 -6.88
CA GLY A 277 0.64 2.53 -5.44
C GLY A 277 -0.19 3.77 -5.10
N MET A 278 -1.29 3.60 -4.37
CA MET A 278 -2.29 4.67 -4.10
C MET A 278 -2.59 4.87 -2.62
N GLY A 279 -1.63 4.50 -1.76
CA GLY A 279 -1.82 4.56 -0.32
C GLY A 279 -0.81 3.71 0.46
N PRO A 280 -1.04 3.51 1.76
CA PRO A 280 -0.23 2.63 2.61
C PRO A 280 -0.12 1.23 2.02
N ALA A 281 1.06 0.61 2.12
CA ALA A 281 1.43 -0.65 1.46
C ALA A 281 1.19 -0.70 -0.07
N GLY A 282 1.03 0.46 -0.72
CA GLY A 282 0.69 0.58 -2.14
C GLY A 282 -0.78 0.32 -2.46
N GLU A 283 -1.62 0.14 -1.44
CA GLU A 283 -3.02 -0.21 -1.59
C GLU A 283 -3.89 1.06 -1.71
N LEU A 284 -4.94 1.01 -2.53
CA LEU A 284 -5.95 2.07 -2.60
C LEU A 284 -6.83 2.03 -1.34
N ARG A 285 -6.36 2.62 -0.24
CA ARG A 285 -7.11 2.73 1.02
C ARG A 285 -6.54 3.83 1.91
N TYR A 286 -7.25 4.10 3.00
CA TYR A 286 -6.71 4.88 4.11
C TYR A 286 -5.86 4.01 5.08
N PRO A 287 -4.94 4.61 5.85
CA PRO A 287 -4.14 3.90 6.86
C PRO A 287 -4.93 3.66 8.16
N SER A 288 -6.06 2.94 8.08
CA SER A 288 -7.01 2.81 9.19
C SER A 288 -6.64 1.75 10.25
N TYR A 289 -5.67 0.88 9.97
CA TYR A 289 -5.19 -0.19 10.87
C TYR A 289 -3.65 -0.19 11.02
N PRO A 290 -3.03 0.92 11.47
CA PRO A 290 -1.58 0.98 11.61
C PRO A 290 -1.11 0.11 12.79
N GLU A 291 -0.29 -0.90 12.51
CA GLU A 291 0.22 -1.83 13.53
C GLU A 291 1.38 -1.28 14.36
N LEU A 292 2.10 -0.30 13.81
CA LEU A 292 3.25 0.31 14.46
C LEU A 292 2.91 0.74 15.90
N ASP A 293 3.80 0.41 16.83
CA ASP A 293 3.67 0.70 18.27
C ASP A 293 2.40 0.14 18.94
N GLY A 294 1.73 -0.84 18.32
CA GLY A 294 0.53 -1.49 18.85
C GLY A 294 -0.70 -0.59 18.87
N VAL A 295 -0.71 0.47 18.04
CA VAL A 295 -1.84 1.39 17.87
C VAL A 295 -3.12 0.61 17.52
N TRP A 296 -3.01 -0.27 16.54
CA TRP A 296 -4.06 -1.21 16.16
C TRP A 296 -3.56 -2.65 16.31
N LYS A 297 -4.49 -3.55 16.62
CA LYS A 297 -4.29 -5.00 16.64
C LYS A 297 -5.49 -5.67 16.01
N PHE A 298 -5.22 -6.68 15.18
CA PHE A 298 -6.28 -7.54 14.67
C PHE A 298 -7.11 -8.15 15.82
N PRO A 299 -8.46 -8.18 15.73
CA PRO A 299 -9.31 -7.75 14.61
C PRO A 299 -10.00 -6.38 14.83
N GLY A 300 -9.34 -5.37 15.41
CA GLY A 300 -9.99 -4.09 15.73
C GLY A 300 -10.64 -3.37 14.53
N ILE A 301 -11.67 -2.54 14.79
CA ILE A 301 -12.37 -1.77 13.75
C ILE A 301 -11.55 -0.73 12.99
N GLY A 302 -10.38 -0.34 13.52
CA GLY A 302 -9.58 0.74 12.95
C GLY A 302 -10.13 2.15 13.28
N ALA A 303 -9.69 3.16 12.53
CA ALA A 303 -10.19 4.53 12.69
C ALA A 303 -10.20 5.29 11.36
N PHE A 304 -11.16 6.21 11.19
CA PHE A 304 -11.18 7.16 10.08
C PHE A 304 -9.94 8.07 10.10
N GLN A 305 -9.35 8.30 8.92
CA GLN A 305 -8.07 9.00 8.73
C GLN A 305 -8.23 10.34 7.99
N CYS A 306 -9.25 11.12 8.32
CA CYS A 306 -9.66 12.31 7.57
C CYS A 306 -9.61 13.62 8.36
N ASN A 307 -8.79 13.70 9.40
CA ASN A 307 -8.72 14.85 10.30
C ASN A 307 -7.60 15.85 9.96
N ASP A 308 -6.90 15.66 8.84
CA ASP A 308 -5.98 16.68 8.34
C ASP A 308 -6.77 17.90 7.80
N LYS A 309 -6.15 19.08 7.82
CA LYS A 309 -6.84 20.33 7.47
C LYS A 309 -7.42 20.32 6.04
N TYR A 310 -6.82 19.58 5.11
CA TYR A 310 -7.25 19.54 3.71
C TYR A 310 -8.52 18.70 3.57
N MET A 311 -8.54 17.51 4.16
CA MET A 311 -9.72 16.65 4.20
C MET A 311 -10.87 17.30 4.98
N ILE A 312 -10.60 17.94 6.12
CA ILE A 312 -11.62 18.67 6.88
C ILE A 312 -12.21 19.82 6.05
N SER A 313 -11.40 20.53 5.28
CA SER A 313 -11.90 21.59 4.38
C SER A 313 -12.80 21.02 3.27
N SER A 314 -12.44 19.87 2.69
CA SER A 314 -13.30 19.16 1.73
C SER A 314 -14.63 18.71 2.36
N LEU A 315 -14.59 18.12 3.55
CA LEU A 315 -15.79 17.68 4.27
C LEU A 315 -16.74 18.84 4.58
N ARG A 316 -16.20 20.00 4.99
CA ARG A 316 -17.00 21.21 5.22
C ARG A 316 -17.71 21.67 3.96
N ALA A 317 -16.99 21.75 2.84
CA ALA A 317 -17.58 22.15 1.56
C ALA A 317 -18.68 21.16 1.12
N ALA A 318 -18.46 19.86 1.26
CA ALA A 318 -19.46 18.84 0.97
C ALA A 318 -20.71 19.00 1.86
N ALA A 319 -20.53 19.23 3.17
CA ALA A 319 -21.61 19.43 4.12
C ALA A 319 -22.44 20.70 3.85
N GLU A 320 -21.78 21.80 3.50
CA GLU A 320 -22.43 23.04 3.08
C GLU A 320 -23.27 22.84 1.80
N SER A 321 -22.75 22.07 0.83
CA SER A 321 -23.43 21.83 -0.45
C SER A 321 -24.77 21.10 -0.31
N VAL A 322 -24.92 20.27 0.72
CA VAL A 322 -26.16 19.55 1.03
C VAL A 322 -27.03 20.28 2.07
N GLY A 323 -26.68 21.52 2.44
CA GLY A 323 -27.42 22.33 3.39
C GLY A 323 -27.35 21.83 4.85
N LYS A 324 -26.28 21.09 5.19
CA LYS A 324 -26.03 20.50 6.51
C LYS A 324 -24.64 20.87 7.03
N PRO A 325 -24.31 22.16 7.20
CA PRO A 325 -22.96 22.59 7.61
C PRO A 325 -22.48 21.94 8.91
N GLU A 326 -23.41 21.56 9.81
CA GLU A 326 -23.10 20.85 11.05
C GLU A 326 -22.46 19.46 10.84
N TRP A 327 -22.66 18.83 9.67
CA TRP A 327 -22.02 17.56 9.29
C TRP A 327 -20.56 17.76 8.86
N GLY A 328 -20.12 18.99 8.64
CA GLY A 328 -18.78 19.35 8.16
C GLY A 328 -17.72 19.46 9.26
N HIS A 329 -18.08 19.30 10.54
CA HIS A 329 -17.17 19.59 11.64
C HIS A 329 -16.05 18.55 11.84
N GLY A 330 -16.20 17.35 11.29
CA GLY A 330 -15.26 16.24 11.39
C GLY A 330 -15.96 14.90 11.15
N GLY A 331 -15.21 13.81 11.24
CA GLY A 331 -15.78 12.46 11.19
C GLY A 331 -16.65 12.10 12.41
N PRO A 332 -17.34 10.96 12.37
CA PRO A 332 -18.18 10.48 13.48
C PRO A 332 -17.36 10.31 14.76
N THR A 333 -17.74 11.04 15.82
CA THR A 333 -17.06 11.02 17.12
C THR A 333 -17.47 9.84 18.00
N ASP A 334 -18.52 9.12 17.60
CA ASP A 334 -19.06 7.93 18.25
C ASP A 334 -18.61 6.62 17.55
N ALA A 335 -17.58 6.71 16.70
CA ALA A 335 -16.97 5.58 16.00
C ALA A 335 -16.00 4.73 16.86
N GLY A 336 -15.74 5.15 18.10
CA GLY A 336 -14.86 4.42 19.02
C GLY A 336 -13.37 4.51 18.64
N GLY A 337 -12.59 3.59 19.21
CA GLY A 337 -11.14 3.46 19.07
C GLY A 337 -10.72 2.33 18.13
N TYR A 338 -9.45 2.34 17.68
CA TYR A 338 -8.86 1.34 16.78
C TYR A 338 -9.18 -0.11 17.13
N ASN A 339 -9.16 -0.46 18.42
CA ASN A 339 -9.28 -1.84 18.91
C ASN A 339 -10.68 -2.17 19.46
N ASN A 340 -11.66 -1.28 19.29
CA ASN A 340 -13.03 -1.60 19.65
C ASN A 340 -13.62 -2.63 18.69
N TRP A 341 -14.70 -3.26 19.13
CA TRP A 341 -15.55 -4.12 18.32
C TRP A 341 -16.71 -3.29 17.76
N PRO A 342 -17.29 -3.65 16.60
CA PRO A 342 -18.38 -2.88 16.01
C PRO A 342 -19.55 -2.66 16.97
N GLU A 343 -19.96 -3.71 17.69
CA GLU A 343 -21.10 -3.67 18.63
C GLU A 343 -20.83 -2.83 19.89
N ASP A 344 -19.58 -2.49 20.19
CA ASP A 344 -19.22 -1.63 21.33
C ASP A 344 -19.31 -0.13 20.99
N THR A 345 -19.59 0.21 19.73
CA THR A 345 -19.57 1.61 19.26
C THR A 345 -20.95 2.05 18.79
N PRO A 346 -21.46 3.22 19.21
CA PRO A 346 -22.74 3.72 18.73
C PRO A 346 -22.78 3.94 17.21
N PHE A 347 -21.63 4.27 16.59
CA PHE A 347 -21.59 4.43 15.15
C PHE A 347 -21.67 3.11 14.39
N PHE A 348 -20.95 2.04 14.78
CA PHE A 348 -20.84 0.80 14.00
C PHE A 348 -21.70 -0.38 14.47
N CYS A 349 -22.37 -0.28 15.63
CA CYS A 349 -23.22 -1.36 16.11
C CYS A 349 -24.36 -1.68 15.13
N ARG A 350 -25.02 -2.82 15.31
CA ARG A 350 -25.95 -3.40 14.31
C ARG A 350 -26.97 -2.42 13.69
N ASP A 351 -27.49 -1.50 14.48
CA ASP A 351 -28.50 -0.51 14.09
C ASP A 351 -28.00 0.92 14.42
N GLY A 352 -26.67 1.13 14.30
CA GLY A 352 -25.94 2.34 14.69
C GLY A 352 -25.88 3.46 13.64
N GLY A 353 -25.08 4.48 13.93
CA GLY A 353 -24.93 5.71 13.15
C GLY A 353 -24.51 5.53 11.69
N TRP A 354 -23.82 4.43 11.35
CA TRP A 354 -23.39 4.08 9.99
C TRP A 354 -24.55 3.98 8.99
N ASN A 355 -25.77 3.68 9.45
CA ASN A 355 -26.98 3.57 8.63
C ASN A 355 -27.95 4.75 8.83
N SER A 356 -27.47 5.86 9.37
CA SER A 356 -28.23 7.11 9.50
C SER A 356 -28.02 8.03 8.29
N PRO A 357 -28.86 9.07 8.08
CA PRO A 357 -28.60 10.06 7.02
C PRO A 357 -27.22 10.74 7.11
N TYR A 358 -26.72 10.97 8.33
CA TYR A 358 -25.36 11.49 8.51
C TYR A 358 -24.30 10.45 8.16
N GLY A 359 -24.50 9.18 8.56
CA GLY A 359 -23.60 8.08 8.23
C GLY A 359 -23.50 7.87 6.72
N GLU A 360 -24.62 7.88 6.01
CA GLU A 360 -24.67 7.79 4.54
C GLU A 360 -23.91 8.96 3.89
N PHE A 361 -24.13 10.19 4.34
CA PHE A 361 -23.39 11.36 3.86
C PHE A 361 -21.88 11.21 4.08
N PHE A 362 -21.46 10.92 5.31
CA PHE A 362 -20.05 10.88 5.66
C PHE A 362 -19.32 9.73 4.97
N LEU A 363 -19.90 8.52 4.94
CA LEU A 363 -19.29 7.35 4.32
C LEU A 363 -19.27 7.47 2.79
N SER A 364 -20.27 8.10 2.18
CA SER A 364 -20.24 8.44 0.75
C SER A 364 -19.09 9.39 0.46
N TRP A 365 -19.00 10.53 1.16
CA TRP A 365 -17.88 11.47 1.00
C TRP A 365 -16.52 10.80 1.19
N TYR A 366 -16.34 10.02 2.27
CA TYR A 366 -15.05 9.43 2.62
C TYR A 366 -14.57 8.41 1.57
N SER A 367 -15.49 7.57 1.07
CA SER A 367 -15.19 6.60 0.02
C SER A 367 -15.05 7.24 -1.37
N GLU A 368 -15.83 8.27 -1.68
CA GLU A 368 -15.72 9.03 -2.94
C GLU A 368 -14.41 9.80 -3.03
N MET A 369 -13.91 10.35 -1.92
CA MET A 369 -12.58 10.96 -1.87
C MET A 369 -11.47 9.96 -2.24
N LEU A 370 -11.58 8.71 -1.78
CA LEU A 370 -10.63 7.64 -2.12
C LEU A 370 -10.74 7.22 -3.59
N ILE A 371 -11.97 7.07 -4.12
CA ILE A 371 -12.19 6.77 -5.54
C ILE A 371 -11.66 7.90 -6.43
N GLY A 372 -11.90 9.16 -6.05
CA GLY A 372 -11.40 10.34 -6.75
C GLY A 372 -9.87 10.43 -6.75
N HIS A 373 -9.22 10.02 -5.66
CA HIS A 373 -7.77 9.85 -5.61
C HIS A 373 -7.29 8.82 -6.63
N GLY A 374 -7.90 7.63 -6.63
CA GLY A 374 -7.61 6.57 -7.59
C GLY A 374 -7.77 7.03 -9.05
N GLU A 375 -8.85 7.75 -9.37
CA GLU A 375 -9.13 8.30 -10.69
C GLU A 375 -8.03 9.28 -11.16
N ARG A 376 -7.59 10.21 -10.30
CA ARG A 376 -6.54 11.19 -10.64
C ARG A 376 -5.18 10.53 -10.89
N VAL A 377 -4.81 9.59 -10.03
CA VAL A 377 -3.53 8.88 -10.13
C VAL A 377 -3.53 7.96 -11.35
N LEU A 378 -4.62 7.23 -11.61
CA LEU A 378 -4.76 6.39 -12.80
C LEU A 378 -4.80 7.19 -14.09
N SER A 379 -5.52 8.31 -14.14
CA SER A 379 -5.50 9.19 -15.32
C SER A 379 -4.08 9.58 -15.70
N SER A 380 -3.24 9.88 -14.70
CA SER A 380 -1.83 10.15 -14.91
C SER A 380 -1.05 8.91 -15.37
N ALA A 381 -1.23 7.76 -14.73
CA ALA A 381 -0.54 6.52 -15.09
C ALA A 381 -0.90 6.03 -16.51
N SER A 382 -2.20 5.99 -16.84
CA SER A 382 -2.73 5.63 -18.15
C SER A 382 -2.16 6.53 -19.25
N SER A 383 -2.08 7.84 -19.00
CA SER A 383 -1.45 8.78 -19.95
C SER A 383 0.06 8.56 -20.09
N VAL A 384 0.76 8.19 -19.03
CA VAL A 384 2.21 7.98 -19.09
C VAL A 384 2.56 6.71 -19.85
N PHE A 385 1.85 5.62 -19.57
CA PHE A 385 2.15 4.28 -20.10
C PHE A 385 1.32 3.88 -21.33
N SER A 386 0.53 4.80 -21.88
CA SER A 386 -0.18 4.60 -23.15
C SER A 386 0.78 4.10 -24.24
N ASP A 387 0.34 3.13 -25.02
CA ASP A 387 1.08 2.55 -26.15
C ASP A 387 2.42 1.88 -25.81
N THR A 388 2.72 1.64 -24.52
CA THR A 388 3.93 0.92 -24.10
C THR A 388 3.77 -0.60 -24.06
N GLY A 389 2.55 -1.10 -24.19
CA GLY A 389 2.21 -2.53 -24.13
C GLY A 389 2.21 -3.13 -22.72
N VAL A 390 2.43 -2.33 -21.68
CA VAL A 390 2.29 -2.78 -20.28
C VAL A 390 0.84 -2.71 -19.83
N LYS A 391 0.47 -3.61 -18.92
CA LYS A 391 -0.79 -3.51 -18.16
C LYS A 391 -0.60 -2.55 -16.99
N ILE A 392 -1.66 -1.85 -16.60
CA ILE A 392 -1.71 -1.10 -15.34
C ILE A 392 -2.54 -1.92 -14.36
N SER A 393 -2.15 -1.97 -13.09
CA SER A 393 -2.95 -2.59 -12.03
C SER A 393 -2.99 -1.72 -10.79
N VAL A 394 -4.03 -1.93 -9.97
CA VAL A 394 -4.21 -1.27 -8.68
C VAL A 394 -4.49 -2.32 -7.64
N LYS A 395 -3.80 -2.21 -6.50
CA LYS A 395 -3.97 -3.11 -5.38
C LYS A 395 -5.06 -2.60 -4.44
N VAL A 396 -6.01 -3.47 -4.11
CA VAL A 396 -7.08 -3.23 -3.13
C VAL A 396 -6.95 -4.25 -2.01
N ALA A 397 -7.01 -3.77 -0.77
CA ALA A 397 -6.79 -4.59 0.43
C ALA A 397 -7.97 -5.53 0.74
N GLY A 398 -7.68 -6.77 1.10
CA GLY A 398 -8.62 -7.76 1.61
C GLY A 398 -8.91 -7.56 3.11
N ILE A 399 -9.89 -6.73 3.43
CA ILE A 399 -10.28 -6.44 4.81
C ILE A 399 -11.38 -7.39 5.24
N HIS A 400 -10.97 -8.58 5.70
CA HIS A 400 -11.88 -9.70 5.90
C HIS A 400 -12.50 -9.78 7.30
N TRP A 401 -11.94 -9.10 8.30
CA TRP A 401 -12.46 -9.13 9.67
C TRP A 401 -13.69 -8.25 9.83
N HIS A 402 -14.60 -8.65 10.71
CA HIS A 402 -15.93 -8.05 10.88
C HIS A 402 -16.81 -7.94 9.62
N TYR A 403 -16.41 -8.52 8.48
CA TYR A 403 -17.24 -8.63 7.28
C TYR A 403 -18.58 -9.35 7.57
N GLY A 404 -18.62 -10.27 8.54
CA GLY A 404 -19.86 -10.92 8.97
C GLY A 404 -20.83 -10.02 9.75
N THR A 405 -20.46 -8.79 10.11
CA THR A 405 -21.33 -7.82 10.78
C THR A 405 -22.19 -7.05 9.77
N ARG A 406 -23.10 -6.18 10.21
CA ARG A 406 -23.90 -5.37 9.26
C ARG A 406 -23.17 -4.14 8.74
N SER A 407 -22.36 -3.52 9.61
CA SER A 407 -21.66 -2.28 9.32
C SER A 407 -20.37 -2.50 8.55
N HIS A 408 -19.74 -3.68 8.64
CA HIS A 408 -18.45 -3.95 8.00
C HIS A 408 -17.40 -2.91 8.42
N ALA A 409 -17.37 -2.55 9.72
CA ALA A 409 -16.66 -1.38 10.22
C ALA A 409 -15.21 -1.19 9.74
N PRO A 410 -14.37 -2.25 9.66
CA PRO A 410 -13.01 -2.12 9.13
C PRO A 410 -12.93 -1.71 7.65
N GLU A 411 -13.86 -2.20 6.83
CA GLU A 411 -13.96 -1.80 5.42
C GLU A 411 -14.32 -0.31 5.33
N LEU A 412 -15.29 0.13 6.16
CA LEU A 412 -15.69 1.54 6.22
C LEU A 412 -14.54 2.45 6.64
N THR A 413 -13.79 2.11 7.69
CA THR A 413 -12.67 2.94 8.15
C THR A 413 -11.51 2.96 7.15
N ALA A 414 -11.33 1.91 6.36
CA ALA A 414 -10.34 1.87 5.27
C ALA A 414 -10.78 2.62 4.00
N GLY A 415 -12.03 3.08 3.94
CA GLY A 415 -12.60 3.85 2.83
C GLY A 415 -13.43 3.03 1.84
N TYR A 416 -13.59 1.73 2.07
CA TYR A 416 -14.51 0.91 1.28
C TYR A 416 -15.90 1.02 1.88
N TYR A 417 -16.80 1.77 1.25
CA TYR A 417 -18.19 1.87 1.72
C TYR A 417 -19.00 0.61 1.36
N ASN A 418 -18.52 -0.54 1.84
CA ASN A 418 -19.17 -1.83 1.75
C ASN A 418 -19.98 -2.05 3.03
N THR A 419 -21.21 -2.49 2.89
CA THR A 419 -22.07 -2.86 4.02
C THR A 419 -22.95 -4.03 3.60
N ARG A 420 -23.77 -4.55 4.51
CA ARG A 420 -24.78 -5.55 4.16
C ARG A 420 -25.78 -5.10 3.06
N PHE A 421 -25.92 -3.79 2.83
CA PHE A 421 -26.90 -3.23 1.90
C PHE A 421 -26.29 -2.57 0.67
N ARG A 422 -24.95 -2.45 0.62
CA ARG A 422 -24.25 -1.67 -0.41
C ARG A 422 -22.96 -2.36 -0.80
N ASP A 423 -22.76 -2.55 -2.10
CA ASP A 423 -21.48 -3.01 -2.63
C ASP A 423 -20.47 -1.86 -2.68
N GLY A 424 -19.43 -1.95 -1.85
CA GLY A 424 -18.35 -0.97 -1.78
C GLY A 424 -17.27 -1.15 -2.85
N TYR A 425 -17.17 -2.32 -3.47
CA TYR A 425 -16.10 -2.69 -4.39
C TYR A 425 -16.47 -2.44 -5.85
N LEU A 426 -17.74 -2.51 -6.20
CA LEU A 426 -18.23 -2.25 -7.56
C LEU A 426 -17.91 -0.82 -8.06
N PRO A 427 -18.04 0.27 -7.27
CA PRO A 427 -17.59 1.59 -7.71
C PRO A 427 -16.08 1.67 -7.98
N ILE A 428 -15.27 0.96 -7.19
CA ILE A 428 -13.82 0.85 -7.40
C ILE A 428 -13.55 0.11 -8.71
N ALA A 429 -14.18 -1.05 -8.92
CA ALA A 429 -14.04 -1.84 -10.14
C ALA A 429 -14.43 -1.05 -11.40
N ARG A 430 -15.52 -0.28 -11.36
CA ARG A 430 -15.94 0.61 -12.45
C ARG A 430 -14.93 1.73 -12.71
N MET A 431 -14.34 2.30 -11.66
CA MET A 431 -13.26 3.29 -11.79
C MET A 431 -12.04 2.68 -12.48
N LEU A 432 -11.61 1.48 -12.08
CA LEU A 432 -10.49 0.78 -12.74
C LEU A 432 -10.80 0.44 -14.21
N ALA A 433 -12.02 0.01 -14.51
CA ALA A 433 -12.45 -0.35 -15.85
C ALA A 433 -12.35 0.80 -16.85
N ARG A 434 -12.64 2.05 -16.43
CA ARG A 434 -12.48 3.25 -17.27
C ARG A 434 -11.05 3.46 -17.77
N HIS A 435 -10.07 2.98 -17.01
CA HIS A 435 -8.64 3.09 -17.32
C HIS A 435 -8.05 1.81 -17.93
N GLY A 436 -8.86 0.77 -18.13
CA GLY A 436 -8.37 -0.56 -18.53
C GLY A 436 -7.36 -1.16 -17.54
N ALA A 437 -7.39 -0.72 -16.28
CA ALA A 437 -6.51 -1.23 -15.23
C ALA A 437 -7.00 -2.59 -14.73
N VAL A 438 -6.10 -3.41 -14.17
CA VAL A 438 -6.42 -4.69 -13.53
C VAL A 438 -6.70 -4.46 -12.04
N PHE A 439 -7.77 -5.07 -11.54
CA PHE A 439 -8.11 -5.12 -10.13
C PHE A 439 -7.24 -6.20 -9.47
N ASN A 440 -6.26 -5.82 -8.65
CA ASN A 440 -5.44 -6.78 -7.91
C ASN A 440 -5.87 -6.85 -6.45
N PHE A 441 -6.16 -8.06 -5.95
CA PHE A 441 -6.78 -8.25 -4.64
C PHE A 441 -6.03 -9.27 -3.78
N THR A 442 -5.96 -9.01 -2.47
CA THR A 442 -5.27 -9.88 -1.50
C THR A 442 -6.22 -10.87 -0.81
N CYS A 443 -5.70 -11.71 0.10
CA CYS A 443 -6.44 -12.71 0.91
C CYS A 443 -6.97 -13.92 0.14
N VAL A 444 -6.45 -14.17 -1.07
CA VAL A 444 -6.89 -15.27 -1.94
C VAL A 444 -6.61 -16.66 -1.33
N GLU A 445 -5.67 -16.75 -0.40
CA GLU A 445 -5.26 -17.99 0.27
C GLU A 445 -6.07 -18.34 1.52
N MET A 446 -6.84 -17.40 2.05
CA MET A 446 -7.48 -17.52 3.36
C MET A 446 -8.80 -18.28 3.28
N GLN A 447 -9.05 -19.14 4.28
CA GLN A 447 -10.36 -19.78 4.48
C GLN A 447 -11.07 -19.24 5.72
N ASP A 448 -12.40 -19.20 5.70
CA ASP A 448 -13.24 -18.77 6.82
C ASP A 448 -12.95 -19.61 8.08
N GLY A 449 -12.73 -20.92 7.90
CA GLY A 449 -12.47 -21.86 9.00
C GLY A 449 -11.13 -21.69 9.71
N GLU A 450 -10.19 -20.94 9.11
CA GLU A 450 -8.89 -20.62 9.71
C GLU A 450 -8.94 -19.38 10.61
N GLN A 451 -10.05 -18.64 10.59
CA GLN A 451 -10.17 -17.34 11.25
C GLN A 451 -10.78 -17.45 12.66
N PRO A 452 -10.45 -16.52 13.58
CA PRO A 452 -11.12 -16.46 14.88
C PRO A 452 -12.62 -16.24 14.72
N GLY A 453 -13.43 -17.09 15.38
CA GLY A 453 -14.89 -17.06 15.21
C GLY A 453 -15.54 -15.79 15.77
N ASP A 454 -14.96 -15.20 16.80
CA ASP A 454 -15.38 -13.92 17.35
C ASP A 454 -15.12 -12.78 16.37
N ALA A 455 -13.98 -12.75 15.67
CA ALA A 455 -13.65 -11.72 14.68
C ALA A 455 -14.64 -11.61 13.50
N MET A 456 -15.57 -12.57 13.33
CA MET A 456 -16.58 -12.59 12.27
C MET A 456 -15.96 -12.43 10.87
N CYS A 457 -14.78 -13.01 10.68
CA CYS A 457 -14.06 -12.96 9.42
C CYS A 457 -14.78 -13.73 8.31
N ARG A 458 -14.75 -13.22 7.08
CA ARG A 458 -15.31 -13.88 5.89
C ARG A 458 -14.44 -13.70 4.62
N PRO A 459 -13.16 -14.10 4.62
CA PRO A 459 -12.29 -13.94 3.45
C PRO A 459 -12.86 -14.59 2.18
N GLU A 460 -13.45 -15.79 2.25
CA GLU A 460 -14.02 -16.47 1.07
C GLU A 460 -15.24 -15.71 0.52
N GLY A 461 -16.08 -15.18 1.42
CA GLY A 461 -17.22 -14.33 1.04
C GLY A 461 -16.78 -13.02 0.40
N LEU A 462 -15.75 -12.39 0.95
CA LEU A 462 -15.18 -11.15 0.45
C LEU A 462 -14.56 -11.32 -0.94
N VAL A 463 -13.73 -12.34 -1.14
CA VAL A 463 -13.12 -12.63 -2.45
C VAL A 463 -14.19 -12.87 -3.52
N ARG A 464 -15.27 -13.59 -3.18
CA ARG A 464 -16.41 -13.78 -4.10
C ARG A 464 -17.13 -12.48 -4.44
N GLN A 465 -17.31 -11.59 -3.48
CA GLN A 465 -17.92 -10.26 -3.74
C GLN A 465 -17.05 -9.46 -4.72
N VAL A 466 -15.75 -9.37 -4.45
CA VAL A 466 -14.81 -8.62 -5.30
C VAL A 466 -14.74 -9.21 -6.71
N ALA A 467 -14.72 -10.54 -6.84
CA ALA A 467 -14.76 -11.20 -8.13
C ALA A 467 -16.07 -10.91 -8.90
N ALA A 468 -17.22 -10.85 -8.22
CA ALA A 468 -18.48 -10.48 -8.83
C ALA A 468 -18.49 -9.02 -9.29
N ALA A 469 -17.99 -8.09 -8.46
CA ALA A 469 -17.85 -6.68 -8.79
C ALA A 469 -16.91 -6.45 -9.99
N ALA A 470 -15.77 -7.15 -10.02
CA ALA A 470 -14.82 -7.08 -11.13
C ALA A 470 -15.46 -7.56 -12.45
N ARG A 471 -16.15 -8.69 -12.41
CA ARG A 471 -16.87 -9.23 -13.57
C ARG A 471 -17.99 -8.30 -14.04
N GLU A 472 -18.78 -7.72 -13.14
CA GLU A 472 -19.83 -6.77 -13.50
C GLU A 472 -19.26 -5.52 -14.19
N ALA A 473 -18.13 -5.01 -13.70
CA ALA A 473 -17.46 -3.86 -14.31
C ALA A 473 -16.66 -4.20 -15.57
N GLY A 474 -16.50 -5.48 -15.92
CA GLY A 474 -15.68 -5.92 -17.04
C GLY A 474 -14.18 -5.69 -16.84
N VAL A 475 -13.71 -5.70 -15.60
CA VAL A 475 -12.30 -5.51 -15.25
C VAL A 475 -11.62 -6.84 -14.92
N GLY A 476 -10.37 -7.01 -15.36
CA GLY A 476 -9.58 -8.20 -15.03
C GLY A 476 -9.27 -8.26 -13.54
N LEU A 477 -9.35 -9.45 -12.95
CA LEU A 477 -9.00 -9.70 -11.55
C LEU A 477 -7.66 -10.43 -11.46
N ALA A 478 -6.73 -9.93 -10.65
CA ALA A 478 -5.51 -10.62 -10.23
C ALA A 478 -5.52 -10.86 -8.72
N GLY A 479 -4.74 -11.83 -8.25
CA GLY A 479 -4.73 -12.25 -6.85
C GLY A 479 -3.34 -12.23 -6.20
N GLU A 480 -3.31 -11.99 -4.90
CA GLU A 480 -2.15 -12.13 -4.03
C GLU A 480 -2.54 -12.87 -2.74
N ASN A 481 -1.62 -13.66 -2.17
CA ASN A 481 -1.79 -14.11 -0.79
C ASN A 481 -1.42 -12.99 0.19
N ALA A 482 -2.20 -12.82 1.24
CA ALA A 482 -1.95 -11.79 2.25
C ALA A 482 -0.84 -12.18 3.24
N LEU A 483 -0.79 -13.46 3.63
CA LEU A 483 0.19 -13.99 4.58
C LEU A 483 1.12 -15.03 3.95
N PRO A 484 2.37 -15.17 4.42
CA PRO A 484 3.27 -16.23 3.97
C PRO A 484 2.69 -17.62 4.29
N ARG A 485 2.39 -18.42 3.27
CA ARG A 485 1.78 -19.76 3.41
C ARG A 485 2.47 -20.76 2.48
N TYR A 486 2.90 -21.90 3.02
CA TYR A 486 3.68 -22.93 2.28
C TYR A 486 3.01 -24.32 2.30
N ASP A 487 1.82 -24.40 2.87
CA ASP A 487 1.02 -25.61 3.02
C ASP A 487 0.08 -25.84 1.82
N GLU A 488 -0.31 -27.10 1.62
CA GLU A 488 -1.18 -27.50 0.51
C GLU A 488 -2.57 -26.87 0.61
N THR A 489 -3.10 -26.67 1.83
CA THR A 489 -4.42 -26.08 2.05
C THR A 489 -4.51 -24.66 1.44
N ALA A 490 -3.53 -23.81 1.69
CA ALA A 490 -3.46 -22.48 1.09
C ALA A 490 -3.31 -22.54 -0.43
N HIS A 491 -2.44 -23.41 -0.95
CA HIS A 491 -2.25 -23.56 -2.39
C HIS A 491 -3.52 -24.04 -3.09
N ASP A 492 -4.23 -25.01 -2.52
CA ASP A 492 -5.48 -25.54 -3.07
C ASP A 492 -6.58 -24.47 -3.07
N GLN A 493 -6.66 -23.65 -2.02
CA GLN A 493 -7.57 -22.50 -1.96
C GLN A 493 -7.28 -21.48 -3.08
N ILE A 494 -6.01 -21.13 -3.27
CA ILE A 494 -5.59 -20.21 -4.34
C ILE A 494 -5.94 -20.79 -5.71
N VAL A 495 -5.63 -22.06 -5.95
CA VAL A 495 -5.92 -22.74 -7.22
C VAL A 495 -7.43 -22.77 -7.49
N GLY A 496 -8.24 -23.12 -6.49
CA GLY A 496 -9.70 -23.14 -6.61
C GLY A 496 -10.26 -21.77 -6.97
N THR A 497 -9.81 -20.74 -6.27
CA THR A 497 -10.23 -19.35 -6.50
C THR A 497 -9.79 -18.84 -7.87
N ALA A 498 -8.51 -19.04 -8.24
CA ALA A 498 -7.92 -18.49 -9.45
C ALA A 498 -8.41 -19.17 -10.74
N LEU A 499 -8.62 -20.49 -10.72
CA LEU A 499 -8.99 -21.27 -11.92
C LEU A 499 -10.50 -21.43 -12.11
N SER A 500 -11.27 -21.49 -11.02
CA SER A 500 -12.69 -21.82 -11.09
C SER A 500 -13.61 -20.64 -10.86
N GLY A 501 -13.07 -19.49 -10.44
CA GLY A 501 -13.80 -18.30 -10.03
C GLY A 501 -15.02 -18.71 -9.21
N GLU A 502 -14.84 -19.10 -7.94
CA GLU A 502 -15.86 -19.77 -7.11
C GLU A 502 -17.31 -19.39 -7.50
N GLY A 503 -18.00 -20.31 -8.19
CA GLY A 503 -19.33 -20.05 -8.76
C GLY A 503 -19.40 -19.81 -10.28
N GLY A 504 -18.36 -20.16 -11.05
CA GLY A 504 -18.39 -20.12 -12.52
C GLY A 504 -17.95 -18.78 -13.12
N GLY A 505 -17.05 -18.06 -12.45
CA GLY A 505 -16.41 -16.84 -12.94
C GLY A 505 -15.26 -17.08 -13.92
N ASP A 506 -14.76 -15.99 -14.50
CA ASP A 506 -13.56 -15.99 -15.33
C ASP A 506 -12.32 -16.32 -14.50
N GLU A 507 -11.33 -16.92 -15.15
CA GLU A 507 -10.00 -17.17 -14.54
C GLU A 507 -9.33 -15.84 -14.17
N MET A 508 -8.57 -15.82 -13.07
CA MET A 508 -7.75 -14.67 -12.73
C MET A 508 -6.72 -14.37 -13.83
N CYS A 509 -6.38 -13.10 -14.02
CA CYS A 509 -5.39 -12.64 -14.98
C CYS A 509 -3.97 -13.09 -14.61
N ALA A 510 -3.66 -13.14 -13.32
CA ALA A 510 -2.39 -13.55 -12.75
C ALA A 510 -2.56 -13.79 -11.25
N PHE A 511 -1.61 -14.53 -10.67
CA PHE A 511 -1.45 -14.66 -9.22
C PHE A 511 -0.02 -14.30 -8.82
N THR A 512 0.15 -13.46 -7.80
CA THR A 512 1.46 -13.06 -7.29
C THR A 512 1.68 -13.60 -5.88
N TYR A 513 2.69 -14.45 -5.73
CA TYR A 513 3.00 -15.15 -4.48
C TYR A 513 3.89 -14.30 -3.56
N LEU A 514 3.43 -14.07 -2.33
CA LEU A 514 4.11 -13.33 -1.27
C LEU A 514 4.77 -14.32 -0.28
N ARG A 515 6.10 -14.37 -0.16
CA ARG A 515 7.17 -13.65 -0.87
C ARG A 515 8.36 -14.59 -1.08
N MET A 516 9.24 -14.26 -2.03
CA MET A 516 10.56 -14.88 -2.10
C MET A 516 11.37 -14.59 -0.84
N CYS A 517 11.68 -15.65 -0.09
CA CYS A 517 12.41 -15.64 1.18
C CYS A 517 13.15 -16.98 1.38
N PRO A 518 14.04 -17.11 2.37
CA PRO A 518 14.71 -18.39 2.65
C PRO A 518 13.74 -19.55 2.87
N GLU A 519 12.62 -19.32 3.54
CA GLU A 519 11.61 -20.32 3.89
C GLU A 519 10.98 -20.96 2.64
N LEU A 520 10.74 -20.17 1.59
CA LEU A 520 10.22 -20.67 0.30
C LEU A 520 11.16 -21.72 -0.32
N PHE A 521 12.47 -21.55 -0.16
CA PHE A 521 13.49 -22.43 -0.72
C PHE A 521 13.84 -23.64 0.17
N GLN A 522 13.18 -23.80 1.32
CA GLN A 522 13.31 -25.05 2.09
C GLN A 522 12.80 -26.24 1.27
N PRO A 523 13.43 -27.43 1.34
CA PRO A 523 13.15 -28.53 0.41
C PRO A 523 11.67 -28.91 0.26
N ASP A 524 10.94 -28.98 1.38
CA ASP A 524 9.52 -29.34 1.38
C ASP A 524 8.62 -28.22 0.85
N ASN A 525 8.91 -26.98 1.24
CA ASN A 525 8.17 -25.81 0.77
C ASN A 525 8.37 -25.60 -0.73
N TRP A 526 9.62 -25.71 -1.19
CA TRP A 526 9.96 -25.60 -2.60
C TRP A 526 9.27 -26.67 -3.44
N ARG A 527 9.26 -27.93 -2.97
CA ARG A 527 8.55 -29.03 -3.64
C ARG A 527 7.06 -28.75 -3.79
N ARG A 528 6.39 -28.27 -2.73
CA ARG A 528 4.96 -27.89 -2.77
C ARG A 528 4.73 -26.68 -3.68
N PHE A 529 5.61 -25.69 -3.63
CA PHE A 529 5.55 -24.50 -4.48
C PHE A 529 5.68 -24.85 -5.97
N VAL A 530 6.63 -25.71 -6.35
CA VAL A 530 6.77 -26.18 -7.75
C VAL A 530 5.52 -26.92 -8.20
N ALA A 531 4.93 -27.78 -7.35
CA ALA A 531 3.67 -28.44 -7.68
C ALA A 531 2.53 -27.43 -7.89
N PHE A 532 2.41 -26.44 -7.01
CA PHE A 532 1.46 -25.33 -7.11
C PHE A 532 1.60 -24.55 -8.42
N VAL A 533 2.82 -24.11 -8.77
CA VAL A 533 3.08 -23.36 -10.02
C VAL A 533 2.69 -24.17 -11.26
N LYS A 534 2.96 -25.48 -11.26
CA LYS A 534 2.56 -26.37 -12.36
C LYS A 534 1.05 -26.50 -12.46
N THR A 535 0.33 -26.64 -11.35
CA THR A 535 -1.13 -26.71 -11.33
C THR A 535 -1.74 -25.41 -11.88
N MET A 536 -1.25 -24.26 -11.42
CA MET A 536 -1.71 -22.95 -11.90
C MET A 536 -1.50 -22.79 -13.42
N GLY A 537 -0.34 -23.20 -13.93
CA GLY A 537 0.01 -23.12 -15.36
C GLY A 537 -0.62 -24.18 -16.27
N GLN A 538 -1.36 -25.16 -15.74
CA GLN A 538 -2.09 -26.16 -16.52
C GLN A 538 -3.57 -25.79 -16.73
N GLY A 539 -4.12 -24.92 -15.89
CA GLY A 539 -5.53 -24.56 -15.94
C GLY A 539 -6.46 -25.74 -15.61
N LYS A 540 -7.61 -25.82 -16.28
CA LYS A 540 -8.65 -26.84 -16.02
C LYS A 540 -8.36 -28.23 -16.63
N GLU A 541 -7.14 -28.49 -17.13
CA GLU A 541 -6.79 -29.82 -17.64
C GLU A 541 -6.57 -30.81 -16.48
N GLU A 542 -7.43 -31.84 -16.38
CA GLU A 542 -7.27 -32.90 -15.37
C GLU A 542 -6.05 -33.79 -15.67
N ARG A 543 -5.01 -33.69 -14.84
CA ARG A 543 -3.99 -34.73 -14.67
C ARG A 543 -4.08 -35.34 -13.28
N CYS A 544 -3.80 -36.64 -13.19
CA CYS A 544 -3.73 -37.32 -11.89
C CYS A 544 -2.61 -36.69 -11.03
N ARG A 545 -2.90 -36.42 -9.75
CA ARG A 545 -1.98 -35.85 -8.76
C ARG A 545 -0.62 -36.56 -8.73
N GLU A 546 -0.61 -37.89 -8.86
CA GLU A 546 0.62 -38.70 -8.91
C GLU A 546 1.56 -38.32 -10.08
N GLN A 547 1.00 -37.86 -11.20
CA GLN A 547 1.79 -37.44 -12.36
C GLN A 547 2.47 -36.09 -12.13
N VAL A 548 1.76 -35.14 -11.51
CA VAL A 548 2.31 -33.84 -11.11
C VAL A 548 3.39 -34.04 -10.04
N GLU A 549 3.17 -34.94 -9.08
CA GLU A 549 4.14 -35.30 -8.04
C GLU A 549 5.42 -35.90 -8.63
N ARG A 550 5.34 -36.91 -9.50
CA ARG A 550 6.52 -37.52 -10.16
C ARG A 550 7.32 -36.54 -10.99
N GLU A 551 6.65 -35.69 -11.78
CA GLU A 551 7.31 -34.65 -12.57
C GLU A 551 7.97 -33.60 -11.66
N THR A 552 7.40 -33.35 -10.48
CA THR A 552 7.95 -32.42 -9.49
C THR A 552 9.15 -33.01 -8.78
N GLU A 553 9.13 -34.28 -8.35
CA GLU A 553 10.28 -34.96 -7.75
C GLU A 553 11.48 -34.99 -8.70
N ARG A 554 11.25 -35.35 -9.96
CA ARG A 554 12.31 -35.36 -10.99
C ARG A 554 12.91 -33.96 -11.19
N PHE A 555 12.08 -32.93 -11.09
CA PHE A 555 12.47 -31.55 -11.30
C PHE A 555 13.22 -30.97 -10.09
N VAL A 556 12.70 -31.16 -8.88
CA VAL A 556 13.32 -30.71 -7.62
C VAL A 556 14.74 -31.24 -7.53
N HIS A 557 14.96 -32.50 -7.90
CA HIS A 557 16.30 -33.11 -7.92
C HIS A 557 17.31 -32.39 -8.83
N VAL A 558 16.86 -31.82 -9.96
CA VAL A 558 17.73 -31.07 -10.89
C VAL A 558 18.06 -29.68 -10.37
N THR A 559 17.15 -29.05 -9.62
CA THR A 559 17.33 -27.68 -9.10
C THR A 559 18.03 -27.58 -7.74
N VAL A 560 18.33 -28.70 -7.08
CA VAL A 560 18.91 -28.74 -5.72
C VAL A 560 20.11 -27.80 -5.54
N PRO A 561 21.11 -27.74 -6.44
CA PRO A 561 22.28 -26.87 -6.24
C PRO A 561 21.91 -25.38 -6.19
N LEU A 562 20.98 -24.94 -7.06
CA LEU A 562 20.53 -23.55 -7.15
C LEU A 562 19.67 -23.16 -5.95
N VAL A 563 18.79 -24.07 -5.51
CA VAL A 563 17.91 -23.87 -4.35
C VAL A 563 18.72 -23.77 -3.06
N GLN A 564 19.75 -24.61 -2.92
CA GLN A 564 20.61 -24.59 -1.73
C GLN A 564 21.49 -23.34 -1.68
N GLU A 565 21.97 -22.85 -2.83
CA GLU A 565 22.66 -21.55 -2.92
C GLU A 565 21.71 -20.39 -2.57
N ALA A 566 20.48 -20.40 -3.09
CA ALA A 566 19.46 -19.40 -2.77
C ALA A 566 19.08 -19.37 -1.28
N ALA A 567 18.81 -20.53 -0.68
CA ALA A 567 18.42 -20.65 0.72
C ALA A 567 19.53 -20.18 1.69
N VAL A 568 20.78 -20.59 1.42
CA VAL A 568 21.93 -20.15 2.23
C VAL A 568 22.16 -18.66 2.06
N ALA A 569 22.10 -18.14 0.85
CA ALA A 569 22.48 -16.76 0.58
C ALA A 569 21.40 -15.72 0.93
N LEU A 570 20.13 -16.13 1.07
CA LEU A 570 19.05 -15.28 1.61
C LEU A 570 18.99 -15.28 3.14
N SER A 571 19.65 -16.24 3.81
CA SER A 571 19.65 -16.39 5.28
C SER A 571 20.75 -15.57 5.99
N VAL A 572 21.62 -14.87 5.25
CA VAL A 572 22.78 -14.12 5.78
C VAL A 572 22.69 -12.63 5.49
#